data_AF-A0A5C3NCX6-F1
#
_entry.id   AF-A0A5C3NCX6-F1
#
_cell.length_a   1.000
_cell.length_b   1.000
_cell.length_c   1.000
_cell.angle_alpha   90.00
_cell.angle_beta   90.00
_cell.angle_gamma   90.00
#
_symmetry.space_group_name_H-M   'P 1'
#
loop_
_entity.id
_entity.type
_entity.pdbx_description
1 polymer ?
#
loop_
_entity_poly.entity_id
_entity_poly.type
_entity_poly.pdbx_seq_one_letter_code
_entity_poly.pdbx_strand_id
1 'polypeptide(L)'
;SCVGSASCINHDITSDCQAGLALIQKGANYTDQAQFSSGHCYILYATNGDGPQPVSGQVIYDTANVILNNCDIRCGSYETGNCEKCHVTINYRS
;
A
#
# COMPACT_ATOMS: atom_id res chain seq x y z
N SER A 1 -4.35 9.43 -3.92
CA SER A 1 -5.51 10.04 -3.24
C SER A 1 -5.81 9.29 -1.94
N CYS A 2 -6.37 9.97 -0.92
CA CYS A 2 -6.75 9.38 0.37
C CYS A 2 -8.12 8.69 0.33
N VAL A 3 -8.41 7.98 -0.76
CA VAL A 3 -9.68 7.28 -0.97
C VAL A 3 -9.49 5.82 -0.58
N GLY A 4 -10.21 5.37 0.44
CA GLY A 4 -10.22 4.00 0.94
C GLY A 4 -11.63 3.51 1.23
N SER A 5 -11.77 2.28 1.72
CA SER A 5 -13.08 1.78 2.14
C SER A 5 -13.63 2.56 3.34
N ALA A 6 -14.97 2.63 3.44
CA ALA A 6 -15.62 3.17 4.63
C ALA A 6 -15.29 2.38 5.90
N SER A 7 -14.86 1.13 5.78
CA SER A 7 -14.40 0.33 6.92
C SER A 7 -13.17 0.94 7.60
N CYS A 8 -12.33 1.66 6.87
CA CYS A 8 -11.19 2.36 7.46
C CYS A 8 -11.58 3.52 8.38
N ILE A 9 -12.82 4.04 8.26
CA ILE A 9 -13.34 5.08 9.16
C ILE A 9 -13.66 4.49 10.54
N ASN A 10 -14.18 3.27 10.56
CA ASN A 10 -14.72 2.63 11.76
C ASN A 10 -13.76 1.61 12.40
N HIS A 11 -12.64 1.31 11.75
CA HIS A 11 -11.63 0.37 12.23
C HIS A 11 -10.25 1.03 12.24
N ASP A 12 -9.64 1.10 13.43
CA ASP A 12 -8.24 1.46 13.54
C ASP A 12 -7.36 0.29 13.10
N ILE A 13 -6.79 0.41 11.90
CA ILE A 13 -5.87 -0.58 11.32
C ILE A 13 -4.40 -0.16 11.45
N THR A 14 -4.09 0.87 12.25
CA THR A 14 -2.76 1.48 12.27
C THR A 14 -1.67 0.48 12.65
N SER A 15 -1.85 -0.29 13.73
CA SER A 15 -0.88 -1.30 14.17
C SER A 15 -0.69 -2.41 13.14
N ASP A 16 -1.79 -2.83 12.50
CA ASP A 16 -1.79 -3.86 11.48
C ASP A 16 -1.06 -3.39 10.22
N CYS A 17 -1.23 -2.13 9.84
CA CYS A 17 -0.50 -1.54 8.72
C CYS A 17 0.98 -1.34 9.04
N GLN A 18 1.33 -0.99 10.28
CA GLN A 18 2.74 -0.95 10.71
C GLN A 18 3.39 -2.34 10.64
N ALA A 19 2.67 -3.40 11.03
CA ALA A 19 3.12 -4.77 10.86
C ALA A 19 3.26 -5.15 9.38
N GLY A 20 2.32 -4.75 8.53
CA GLY A 20 2.39 -4.94 7.08
C GLY A 20 3.60 -4.24 6.44
N LEU A 21 3.88 -2.99 6.84
CA LEU A 21 5.07 -2.26 6.41
C LEU A 21 6.37 -2.99 6.76
N ALA A 22 6.42 -3.69 7.91
CA ALA A 22 7.59 -4.45 8.33
C ALA A 22 7.85 -5.70 7.47
N LEU A 23 6.86 -6.18 6.72
CA LEU A 23 7.02 -7.30 5.77
C LEU A 23 7.71 -6.88 4.47
N ILE A 24 7.76 -5.57 4.18
CA ILE A 24 8.34 -5.06 2.93
C ILE A 24 9.86 -5.12 3.03
N GLN A 25 10.48 -5.97 2.23
CA GLN A 25 11.94 -6.01 2.11
C GLN A 25 12.40 -4.86 1.22
N LYS A 26 12.91 -3.79 1.84
CA LYS A 26 13.24 -2.54 1.16
C LYS A 26 14.26 -2.68 0.01
N GLY A 27 15.16 -3.66 0.11
CA GLY A 27 16.17 -3.95 -0.91
C GLY A 27 15.72 -4.92 -2.02
N ALA A 28 14.52 -5.49 -1.94
CA ALA A 28 13.97 -6.36 -2.98
C ALA A 28 13.24 -5.55 -4.05
N ASN A 29 13.04 -6.14 -5.22
CA ASN A 29 12.14 -5.62 -6.24
C ASN A 29 10.86 -6.44 -6.27
N TYR A 30 9.74 -5.76 -6.43
CA TYR A 30 8.41 -6.33 -6.47
C TYR A 30 7.71 -5.96 -7.78
N THR A 31 6.88 -6.87 -8.26
CA THR A 31 6.08 -6.70 -9.47
C THR A 31 4.60 -6.60 -9.12
N ASP A 32 3.76 -6.41 -10.14
CA ASP A 32 2.30 -6.35 -10.01
C ASP A 32 1.75 -7.40 -9.04
N GLN A 33 0.77 -6.97 -8.25
CA GLN A 33 0.06 -7.75 -7.23
C GLN A 33 0.90 -8.19 -6.01
N ALA A 34 2.07 -7.61 -5.78
CA ALA A 34 2.81 -7.82 -4.54
C ALA A 34 2.02 -7.30 -3.33
N GLN A 35 1.88 -8.15 -2.29
CA GLN A 35 1.04 -7.90 -1.12
C GLN A 35 1.82 -8.03 0.18
N PHE A 36 1.53 -7.12 1.12
CA PHE A 36 2.17 -7.06 2.44
C PHE A 36 1.13 -6.88 3.53
N SER A 37 0.01 -7.61 3.40
CA SER A 37 -1.12 -7.50 4.31
C SER A 37 -0.82 -8.17 5.66
N SER A 38 -1.30 -7.56 6.74
CA SER A 38 -1.22 -8.11 8.11
C SER A 38 -2.50 -7.77 8.86
N GLY A 39 -3.07 -8.73 9.58
CA GLY A 39 -4.36 -8.53 10.28
C GLY A 39 -5.46 -8.01 9.36
N HIS A 40 -6.03 -6.86 9.75
CA HIS A 40 -7.05 -6.12 9.00
C HIS A 40 -6.48 -5.09 8.03
N CYS A 41 -5.17 -4.91 7.97
CA CYS A 41 -4.54 -4.02 7.00
C CYS A 41 -4.17 -4.75 5.71
N TYR A 42 -4.61 -4.17 4.59
CA TYR A 42 -4.26 -4.57 3.25
C TYR A 42 -3.26 -3.58 2.65
N ILE A 43 -2.10 -4.06 2.20
CA ILE A 43 -1.11 -3.26 1.45
C ILE A 43 -0.82 -3.99 0.14
N LEU A 44 -1.02 -3.30 -1.00
CA LEU A 44 -0.87 -3.85 -2.35
C LEU A 44 -0.09 -2.89 -3.22
N TYR A 45 0.87 -3.41 -3.99
CA TYR A 45 1.39 -2.76 -5.18
C TYR A 45 0.68 -3.32 -6.42
N ALA A 46 0.10 -2.44 -7.24
CA ALA A 46 -0.62 -2.82 -8.45
C ALA A 46 -0.26 -1.92 -9.65
N THR A 47 -0.24 -2.53 -10.84
CA THR A 47 0.13 -1.86 -12.10
C THR A 47 -1.07 -1.62 -13.02
N ASN A 48 -2.26 -2.10 -12.63
CA ASN A 48 -3.50 -2.00 -13.41
C ASN A 48 -3.35 -2.51 -14.86
N GLY A 49 -2.59 -3.59 -15.04
CA GLY A 49 -2.38 -4.23 -16.34
C GLY A 49 -1.25 -3.64 -17.18
N ASP A 50 -0.46 -2.69 -16.65
CA ASP A 50 0.72 -2.13 -17.35
C ASP A 50 1.93 -3.11 -17.38
N GLY A 51 1.70 -4.39 -17.06
CA GLY A 51 2.72 -5.45 -17.03
C GLY A 51 3.46 -5.56 -15.69
N PRO A 52 4.62 -6.24 -15.65
CA PRO A 52 5.32 -6.53 -14.38
C PRO A 52 5.75 -5.30 -13.59
N GLN A 53 6.16 -4.22 -14.28
CA GLN A 53 6.63 -2.93 -13.74
C GLN A 53 7.38 -3.09 -12.40
N PRO A 54 8.61 -3.61 -12.40
CA PRO A 54 9.35 -3.83 -11.17
C PRO A 54 9.59 -2.49 -10.44
N VAL A 55 9.33 -2.48 -9.14
CA VAL A 55 9.58 -1.34 -8.26
C VAL A 55 10.29 -1.81 -7.00
N SER A 56 11.16 -0.97 -6.43
CA SER A 56 11.85 -1.33 -5.18
C SER A 56 10.89 -1.41 -4.01
N GLY A 57 11.17 -2.30 -3.06
CA GLY A 57 10.45 -2.37 -1.79
C GLY A 57 10.53 -1.06 -1.00
N GLN A 58 11.62 -0.30 -1.15
CA GLN A 58 11.75 1.03 -0.57
C GLN A 58 10.65 1.98 -1.06
N VAL A 59 10.39 2.03 -2.37
CA VAL A 59 9.31 2.85 -2.94
C VAL A 59 7.95 2.40 -2.42
N ILE A 60 7.69 1.09 -2.36
CA ILE A 60 6.42 0.58 -1.82
C ILE A 60 6.25 1.00 -0.36
N TYR A 61 7.30 0.84 0.45
CA TYR A 61 7.31 1.23 1.85
C TYR A 61 7.05 2.74 2.02
N ASP A 62 7.75 3.58 1.27
CA ASP A 62 7.63 5.02 1.38
C ASP A 62 6.23 5.49 0.95
N THR A 63 5.70 4.97 -0.17
CA THR A 63 4.35 5.31 -0.64
C THR A 63 3.27 4.85 0.35
N ALA A 64 3.39 3.63 0.88
CA ALA A 64 2.48 3.13 1.92
C ALA A 64 2.55 3.98 3.21
N ASN A 65 3.76 4.32 3.66
CA ASN A 65 3.96 5.13 4.85
C ASN A 65 3.42 6.57 4.66
N VAL A 66 3.53 7.14 3.46
CA VAL A 66 2.89 8.42 3.11
C VAL A 66 1.37 8.34 3.25
N ILE A 67 0.73 7.27 2.77
CA ILE A 67 -0.72 7.07 2.92
C ILE A 67 -1.11 7.02 4.40
N LEU A 68 -0.39 6.26 5.23
CA LEU A 68 -0.68 6.16 6.66
C LEU A 68 -0.56 7.51 7.39
N ASN A 69 0.43 8.32 7.03
CA ASN A 69 0.67 9.59 7.71
C ASN A 69 -0.21 10.74 7.19
N ASN A 70 -0.56 10.73 5.90
CA ASN A 70 -1.25 11.85 5.26
C ASN A 70 -2.77 11.65 5.14
N CYS A 71 -3.28 10.42 5.24
CA CYS A 71 -4.71 10.16 5.12
C CYS A 71 -5.36 10.00 6.49
N ASP A 72 -6.39 10.80 6.78
CA ASP A 72 -7.08 10.83 8.08
C ASP A 72 -7.63 9.44 8.47
N ILE A 73 -8.12 8.69 7.49
CA ILE A 73 -8.68 7.34 7.66
C ILE A 73 -7.64 6.22 7.45
N ARG A 74 -6.35 6.56 7.34
CA ARG A 74 -5.23 5.61 7.14
C ARG A 74 -5.33 4.70 5.91
N CYS A 75 -6.24 4.99 4.99
CA CYS A 75 -6.44 4.27 3.75
C CYS A 75 -6.35 5.22 2.56
N GLY A 76 -5.92 4.69 1.43
CA GLY A 76 -5.65 5.49 0.24
C GLY A 76 -4.90 4.70 -0.82
N SER A 77 -4.72 5.33 -1.97
CA SER A 77 -3.97 4.77 -3.09
C SER A 77 -3.11 5.86 -3.72
N TYR A 78 -1.79 5.69 -3.73
CA TYR A 78 -0.83 6.69 -4.20
C TYR A 78 0.07 6.09 -5.27
N GLU A 79 0.39 6.89 -6.29
CA GLU A 79 1.24 6.48 -7.39
C GLU A 79 2.67 6.19 -6.91
N THR A 80 3.34 5.25 -7.58
CA THR A 80 4.75 4.88 -7.32
C THR A 80 5.72 5.50 -8.31
N GLY A 81 5.23 6.14 -9.39
CA GLY A 81 6.03 6.91 -10.35
C GLY A 81 6.83 6.08 -11.36
N ASN A 82 6.77 4.75 -11.30
CA ASN A 82 7.46 3.87 -12.25
C ASN A 82 6.61 3.49 -13.47
N CYS A 83 5.29 3.71 -13.42
CA CYS A 83 4.40 3.72 -14.59
C CYS A 83 3.17 4.60 -14.32
N GLU A 84 2.40 4.92 -15.37
CA GLU A 84 1.26 5.86 -15.29
C GLU A 84 0.14 5.35 -14.37
N LYS A 85 -0.06 4.03 -14.29
CA LYS A 85 -1.12 3.44 -13.46
C LYS A 85 -0.60 2.69 -12.23
N CYS A 86 0.71 2.73 -12.00
CA CYS A 86 1.37 2.02 -10.92
C CYS A 86 1.13 2.74 -9.60
N HIS A 87 0.63 2.01 -8.60
CA HIS A 87 0.26 2.60 -7.33
C HIS A 87 0.37 1.58 -6.19
N VAL A 88 0.46 2.13 -4.97
CA VAL A 88 0.32 1.37 -3.73
C VAL A 88 -1.00 1.73 -3.09
N THR A 89 -1.74 0.73 -2.66
CA THR A 89 -3.01 0.88 -1.95
C THR A 89 -2.88 0.39 -0.52
N ILE A 90 -3.41 1.17 0.43
CA ILE A 90 -3.74 0.73 1.79
C ILE A 90 -5.26 0.70 1.95
N ASN A 91 -5.79 -0.41 2.43
CA ASN A 91 -7.21 -0.56 2.71
C ASN A 91 -7.48 -1.49 3.91
N TYR A 92 -8.72 -1.49 4.40
CA TYR A 92 -9.21 -2.49 5.35
C TYR A 92 -9.50 -3.82 4.64
N ARG A 93 -9.20 -4.94 5.31
CA ARG A 93 -9.65 -6.30 4.96
C ARG A 93 -10.31 -6.97 6.16
N SER A 94 -11.46 -7.59 5.93
CA SER A 94 -12.22 -8.35 6.95
C SER A 94 -11.57 -9.69 7.26
#